data_AF-A0A8B8CU28-F1
#
_entry.id   AF-A0A8B8CU28-F1
#
_cell.length_a   1.000
_cell.length_b   1.000
_cell.length_c   1.000
_cell.angle_alpha   90.00
_cell.angle_beta   90.00
_cell.angle_gamma   90.00
#
_symmetry.space_group_name_H-M   'P 1'
#
loop_
_entity.id
_entity.type
_entity.pdbx_description
1 polymer ?
#
loop_
_entity_poly.entity_id
_entity_poly.type
_entity_poly.pdbx_seq_one_letter_code
_entity_poly.pdbx_strand_id
1 'polypeptide(L)'
;MAASPGDPDLAFHLSMLETLVCALSPLKLIVCNGGAVRGISFSQASVLVDFMLHPDRRGRLLTNVYRFTDIFKRGKDLLTDYITFGKKSSGVNQQILEALLLFLSKIEGNSKTWYGGFDILIGKLVHEGSHVKSKKQKCEVDVGVTVVPESSDTDSSGEDSDNNGLSQTEVKADDLNNHLSQLFSQTIVFSFYEKKCNPALNIVPSIGVSKTHIQFHFYDSQNDIYLASKEMPLFYKNKTLQIPTVIATWLVLNYKHLSSGVTKNIENEGKFGFHSQIFSESLHLYQNDIEMSITVKPETFLLSADCYATPVLSTDD
;
A
#
# COMPACT_ATOMS: atom_id res chain seq x y z
N MET A 1 13.06 -37.93 -5.56
CA MET A 1 12.40 -36.78 -6.20
C MET A 1 13.47 -35.72 -6.40
N ALA A 2 13.88 -35.47 -7.64
CA ALA A 2 14.83 -34.39 -7.92
C ALA A 2 14.10 -33.05 -7.71
N ALA A 3 14.66 -32.18 -6.88
CA ALA A 3 14.13 -30.83 -6.71
C ALA A 3 14.21 -30.12 -8.07
N SER A 4 13.07 -29.59 -8.55
CA SER A 4 13.09 -28.69 -9.69
C SER A 4 13.99 -27.50 -9.32
N PRO A 5 14.94 -27.10 -10.18
CA PRO A 5 15.66 -25.87 -9.94
C PRO A 5 14.64 -24.73 -9.79
N GLY A 6 14.89 -23.87 -8.83
CA GLY A 6 14.07 -22.69 -8.57
C GLY A 6 13.91 -21.79 -9.78
N ASP A 7 12.90 -20.93 -9.75
CA ASP A 7 12.72 -19.90 -10.78
C ASP A 7 13.78 -18.79 -10.57
N PRO A 8 14.83 -18.73 -11.41
CA PRO A 8 15.94 -17.81 -11.21
C PRO A 8 15.54 -16.35 -11.45
N ASP A 9 14.50 -16.11 -12.26
CA ASP A 9 13.99 -14.76 -12.56
C ASP A 9 13.23 -14.22 -11.35
N LEU A 10 12.36 -15.05 -10.76
CA LEU A 10 11.67 -14.69 -9.52
C LEU A 10 12.65 -14.52 -8.35
N ALA A 11 13.72 -15.30 -8.29
CA ALA A 11 14.80 -15.13 -7.31
C ALA A 11 15.49 -13.76 -7.43
N PHE A 12 15.78 -13.33 -8.67
CA PHE A 12 16.33 -12.01 -8.94
C PHE A 12 15.39 -10.90 -8.47
N HIS A 13 14.09 -11.01 -8.79
CA HIS A 13 13.10 -10.01 -8.37
C HIS A 13 12.91 -9.95 -6.85
N LEU A 14 12.90 -11.09 -6.16
CA LEU A 14 12.85 -11.12 -4.70
C LEU A 14 14.10 -10.45 -4.08
N SER A 15 15.28 -10.67 -4.65
CA SER A 15 16.50 -9.98 -4.20
C SER A 15 16.39 -8.46 -4.33
N MET A 16 15.72 -7.95 -5.37
CA MET A 16 15.49 -6.52 -5.55
C MET A 16 14.63 -5.90 -4.46
N LEU A 17 13.67 -6.65 -3.91
CA LEU A 17 12.87 -6.22 -2.75
C LEU A 17 13.72 -6.07 -1.47
N GLU A 18 14.83 -6.80 -1.37
CA GLU A 18 15.76 -6.73 -0.24
C GLU A 18 16.79 -5.60 -0.35
N THR A 19 16.86 -4.93 -1.52
CA THR A 19 17.78 -3.80 -1.77
C THR A 19 17.12 -2.45 -1.53
N LEU A 20 17.88 -1.37 -1.75
CA LEU A 20 17.42 0.01 -1.59
C LEU A 20 16.20 0.39 -2.43
N VAL A 21 15.83 -0.40 -3.46
CA VAL A 21 14.67 -0.14 -4.31
C VAL A 21 13.38 -0.11 -3.49
N CYS A 22 13.22 -1.06 -2.56
CA CYS A 22 12.01 -1.18 -1.73
C CYS A 22 12.28 -0.83 -0.26
N ALA A 23 13.42 -0.20 0.04
CA ALA A 23 13.77 0.13 1.41
C ALA A 23 12.72 1.04 2.07
N LEU A 24 12.47 0.79 3.35
CA LEU A 24 11.53 1.52 4.20
C LEU A 24 12.29 2.44 5.15
N SER A 25 11.91 3.71 5.17
CA SER A 25 12.46 4.70 6.07
C SER A 25 11.44 5.05 7.16
N PRO A 26 11.84 5.06 8.44
CA PRO A 26 11.02 5.59 9.52
C PRO A 26 10.95 7.11 9.43
N LEU A 27 9.74 7.63 9.67
CA LEU A 27 9.46 9.05 9.63
C LEU A 27 9.19 9.59 11.03
N LYS A 28 9.41 10.89 11.20
CA LYS A 28 9.04 11.67 12.38
C LYS A 28 8.09 12.77 11.95
N LEU A 29 7.01 12.94 12.70
CA LEU A 29 6.08 14.04 12.51
C LEU A 29 6.74 15.35 12.95
N ILE A 30 6.70 16.37 12.10
CA ILE A 30 7.14 17.73 12.43
C ILE A 30 5.94 18.60 12.81
N VAL A 31 4.90 18.58 11.97
CA VAL A 31 3.69 19.38 12.14
C VAL A 31 2.49 18.56 11.72
N CYS A 32 1.43 18.62 12.52
CA CYS A 32 0.11 18.13 12.14
C CYS A 32 -0.95 19.11 12.66
N ASN A 33 -1.86 19.54 11.79
CA ASN A 33 -3.05 20.27 12.23
C ASN A 33 -4.19 19.32 12.69
N GLY A 34 -3.94 18.01 12.68
CA GLY A 34 -4.68 17.00 13.44
C GLY A 34 -6.14 16.80 13.07
N GLY A 35 -6.66 17.45 12.02
CA GLY A 35 -8.04 17.36 11.55
C GLY A 35 -9.05 17.14 12.69
N ALA A 36 -9.30 18.18 13.49
CA ALA A 36 -10.12 18.03 14.71
C ALA A 36 -11.49 18.72 14.56
N VAL A 37 -12.55 17.90 14.63
CA VAL A 37 -13.94 18.22 14.98
C VAL A 37 -14.74 19.17 14.03
N ARG A 38 -15.88 18.67 13.54
CA ARG A 38 -17.05 19.38 12.95
C ARG A 38 -16.81 20.47 11.88
N GLY A 39 -15.63 20.61 11.29
CA GLY A 39 -15.43 21.68 10.30
C GLY A 39 -14.24 21.57 9.34
N ILE A 40 -13.25 20.71 9.59
CA ILE A 40 -12.17 20.47 8.64
C ILE A 40 -12.25 19.01 8.23
N SER A 41 -12.60 18.76 6.97
CA SER A 41 -12.50 17.43 6.38
C SER A 41 -11.06 16.97 6.51
N PHE A 42 -10.82 15.73 6.90
CA PHE A 42 -9.46 15.22 7.03
C PHE A 42 -8.67 15.24 5.71
N SER A 43 -9.37 15.30 4.56
CA SER A 43 -8.78 15.61 3.25
C SER A 43 -8.10 16.98 3.16
N GLN A 44 -8.31 17.86 4.14
CA GLN A 44 -7.72 19.19 4.29
C GLN A 44 -6.71 19.25 5.44
N ALA A 45 -6.39 18.13 6.08
CA ALA A 45 -5.33 18.06 7.07
C ALA A 45 -3.97 18.31 6.40
N SER A 46 -3.12 19.06 7.09
CA SER A 46 -1.73 19.30 6.69
C SER A 46 -0.82 18.53 7.62
N VAL A 47 -0.01 17.65 7.05
CA VAL A 47 0.99 16.84 7.76
C VAL A 47 2.34 17.07 7.12
N LEU A 48 3.30 17.49 7.94
CA LEU A 48 4.70 17.62 7.58
C LEU A 48 5.52 16.61 8.39
N VAL A 49 6.40 15.88 7.72
CA VAL A 49 7.23 14.83 8.29
C VAL A 49 8.69 15.02 7.88
N ASP A 50 9.60 14.44 8.66
CA ASP A 50 11.02 14.29 8.35
C ASP A 50 11.42 12.82 8.46
N PHE A 51 12.62 12.48 7.99
CA PHE A 51 13.23 11.20 8.30
C PHE A 51 13.69 11.15 9.75
N MET A 52 13.57 9.98 10.38
CA MET A 52 14.24 9.75 11.65
C MET A 52 15.74 9.56 11.41
N LEU A 53 16.53 10.48 11.95
CA LEU A 53 17.98 10.53 11.80
C LEU A 53 18.69 10.04 13.05
N HIS A 54 19.70 9.20 12.87
CA HIS A 54 20.52 8.65 13.95
C HIS A 54 22.00 8.93 13.69
N PRO A 55 22.79 9.25 14.72
CA PRO A 55 24.22 9.43 14.57
C PRO A 55 24.92 8.08 14.35
N ASP A 56 25.73 7.98 13.30
CA ASP A 56 26.63 6.85 13.08
C ASP A 56 27.82 6.90 14.04
N ARG A 57 28.70 5.88 13.97
CA ARG A 57 29.92 5.80 14.81
C ARG A 57 30.89 6.99 14.61
N ARG A 58 30.70 7.80 13.56
CA ARG A 58 31.49 8.99 13.23
C ARG A 58 30.71 10.28 13.48
N GLY A 59 29.54 10.21 14.12
CA GLY A 59 28.68 11.34 14.43
C GLY A 59 27.88 11.89 13.24
N ARG A 60 27.84 11.20 12.10
CA ARG A 60 27.04 11.63 10.93
C ARG A 60 25.59 11.19 11.12
N LEU A 61 24.65 12.11 10.87
CA LEU A 61 23.23 11.80 10.91
C LEU A 61 22.82 11.03 9.66
N LEU A 62 22.29 9.82 9.85
CA LEU A 62 21.81 8.94 8.78
C LEU A 62 20.40 8.49 9.08
N THR A 63 19.60 8.36 8.02
CA THR A 63 18.30 7.67 8.10
C THR A 63 18.54 6.17 8.18
N ASN A 64 17.97 5.53 9.20
CA ASN A 64 17.91 4.07 9.22
C ASN A 64 16.95 3.58 8.13
N VAL A 65 17.36 2.54 7.39
CA VAL A 65 16.53 1.95 6.34
C VAL A 65 16.34 0.46 6.59
N TYR A 66 15.11 0.00 6.48
CA TYR A 66 14.72 -1.39 6.65
C TYR A 66 14.40 -2.02 5.31
N ARG A 67 14.53 -3.34 5.21
CA ARG A 67 14.08 -4.02 4.00
C ARG A 67 12.57 -4.06 4.00
N PHE A 68 11.97 -3.88 2.83
CA PHE A 68 10.54 -4.09 2.64
C PHE A 68 10.08 -5.44 3.19
N THR A 69 10.89 -6.45 2.92
CA THR A 69 10.63 -7.84 3.31
C THR A 69 10.68 -8.06 4.81
N ASP A 70 11.23 -7.13 5.61
CA ASP A 70 11.26 -7.26 7.06
C ASP A 70 9.84 -7.15 7.64
N ILE A 71 8.99 -6.27 7.09
CA ILE A 71 7.57 -6.16 7.49
C ILE A 71 6.67 -7.20 6.79
N PHE A 72 7.14 -7.79 5.69
CA PHE A 72 6.47 -8.86 4.93
C PHE A 72 7.17 -10.22 5.07
N LYS A 73 7.75 -10.51 6.25
CA LYS A 73 8.56 -11.71 6.45
C LYS A 73 7.83 -12.99 6.05
N ARG A 74 6.55 -13.13 6.39
CA ARG A 74 5.75 -14.30 6.00
C ARG A 74 5.58 -14.42 4.48
N GLY A 75 5.37 -13.31 3.77
CA GLY A 75 5.35 -13.28 2.30
C GLY A 75 6.72 -13.60 1.69
N LYS A 76 7.80 -13.08 2.28
CA LYS A 76 9.17 -13.42 1.87
C LYS A 76 9.43 -14.92 2.02
N ASP A 77 9.16 -15.47 3.20
CA ASP A 77 9.38 -16.89 3.50
C ASP A 77 8.57 -17.78 2.55
N LEU A 78 7.32 -17.40 2.24
CA LEU A 78 6.46 -18.09 1.26
C LEU A 78 7.09 -18.11 -0.15
N LEU A 79 7.56 -16.95 -0.62
CA LEU A 79 8.21 -16.84 -1.93
C LEU A 79 9.53 -17.59 -1.96
N THR A 80 10.36 -17.48 -0.92
CA THR A 80 11.62 -18.20 -0.82
C THR A 80 11.41 -19.71 -0.78
N ASP A 81 10.45 -20.22 -0.02
CA ASP A 81 10.12 -21.65 0.03
C ASP A 81 9.74 -22.18 -1.36
N TYR A 82 8.95 -21.43 -2.11
CA TYR A 82 8.59 -21.76 -3.49
C TYR A 82 9.80 -21.72 -4.42
N ILE A 83 10.57 -20.62 -4.41
CA ILE A 83 11.72 -20.42 -5.30
C ILE A 83 12.80 -21.46 -5.02
N THR A 84 13.23 -21.65 -3.78
CA THR A 84 14.39 -22.49 -3.48
C THR A 84 14.05 -23.98 -3.47
N PHE A 85 12.85 -24.35 -3.02
CA PHE A 85 12.49 -25.74 -2.77
C PHE A 85 11.32 -26.27 -3.60
N GLY A 86 10.68 -25.43 -4.43
CA GLY A 86 9.45 -25.79 -5.14
C GLY A 86 8.29 -26.10 -4.19
N LYS A 87 8.39 -25.67 -2.93
CA LYS A 87 7.46 -26.05 -1.87
C LYS A 87 6.21 -25.20 -1.98
N LYS A 88 5.11 -25.86 -2.32
CA LYS A 88 3.77 -25.31 -2.21
C LYS A 88 3.35 -25.26 -0.73
N SER A 89 2.79 -24.14 -0.31
CA SER A 89 2.18 -24.01 1.02
C SER A 89 0.79 -24.69 1.04
N SER A 90 0.03 -24.55 2.12
CA SER A 90 -1.31 -25.12 2.23
C SER A 90 -2.37 -24.06 2.55
N GLY A 91 -3.63 -24.38 2.25
CA GLY A 91 -4.78 -23.52 2.53
C GLY A 91 -4.69 -22.16 1.82
N VAL A 92 -5.00 -21.09 2.56
CA VAL A 92 -5.07 -19.72 2.04
C VAL A 92 -3.74 -19.23 1.47
N ASN A 93 -2.60 -19.60 2.09
CA ASN A 93 -1.29 -19.19 1.60
C ASN A 93 -0.99 -19.78 0.21
N GLN A 94 -1.48 -20.99 -0.07
CA GLN A 94 -1.28 -21.62 -1.36
C GLN A 94 -2.10 -20.93 -2.45
N GLN A 95 -3.34 -20.59 -2.13
CA GLN A 95 -4.23 -19.87 -3.03
C GLN A 95 -3.65 -18.49 -3.38
N ILE A 96 -3.13 -17.76 -2.40
CA ILE A 96 -2.48 -16.46 -2.63
C ILE A 96 -1.24 -16.59 -3.51
N LEU A 97 -0.38 -17.59 -3.23
CA LEU A 97 0.81 -17.83 -4.03
C LEU A 97 0.46 -18.21 -5.48
N GLU A 98 -0.51 -19.11 -5.68
CA GLU A 98 -0.95 -19.51 -7.02
C GLU A 98 -1.58 -18.35 -7.79
N ALA A 99 -2.33 -17.48 -7.12
CA ALA A 99 -2.89 -16.28 -7.73
C ALA A 99 -1.79 -15.32 -8.19
N LEU A 100 -0.73 -15.12 -7.38
CA LEU A 100 0.43 -14.33 -7.80
C LEU A 100 1.13 -14.95 -9.01
N LEU A 101 1.45 -16.24 -8.96
CA LEU A 101 2.17 -16.92 -10.04
C LEU A 101 1.37 -16.89 -11.35
N LEU A 102 0.05 -17.09 -11.27
CA LEU A 102 -0.87 -16.98 -12.40
C LEU A 102 -1.01 -15.53 -12.90
N PHE A 103 -0.88 -14.54 -12.03
CA PHE A 103 -0.83 -13.15 -12.45
C PHE A 103 0.49 -12.84 -13.17
N LEU A 104 1.63 -13.21 -12.58
CA LEU A 104 2.96 -13.00 -13.17
C LEU A 104 3.11 -13.67 -14.54
N SER A 105 2.57 -14.89 -14.73
CA SER A 105 2.60 -15.56 -16.03
C SER A 105 1.75 -14.87 -17.11
N LYS A 106 0.83 -13.98 -16.73
CA LYS A 106 0.02 -13.18 -17.66
C LYS A 106 0.60 -11.80 -17.95
N ILE A 107 1.55 -11.32 -17.14
CA ILE A 107 2.13 -9.98 -17.29
C ILE A 107 2.92 -9.82 -18.59
N GLU A 108 3.29 -10.92 -19.27
CA GLU A 108 3.89 -10.86 -20.60
C GLU A 108 2.93 -10.35 -21.70
N GLY A 109 1.67 -10.05 -21.39
CA GLY A 109 0.67 -9.57 -22.33
C GLY A 109 0.19 -8.13 -22.09
N ASN A 110 0.58 -7.23 -22.99
CA ASN A 110 -0.10 -5.98 -23.37
C ASN A 110 0.12 -4.74 -22.48
N SER A 111 0.82 -3.75 -23.04
CA SER A 111 0.99 -2.40 -22.47
C SER A 111 -0.33 -1.65 -22.24
N LYS A 112 -1.42 -2.05 -22.92
CA LYS A 112 -2.77 -1.50 -22.75
C LYS A 112 -3.49 -1.90 -21.47
N THR A 113 -3.03 -2.93 -20.77
CA THR A 113 -3.68 -3.40 -19.53
C THR A 113 -3.55 -2.39 -18.38
N TRP A 114 -2.60 -1.45 -18.46
CA TRP A 114 -2.37 -0.40 -17.45
C TRP A 114 -2.48 1.03 -18.00
N TYR A 115 -2.97 1.23 -19.23
CA TYR A 115 -3.19 2.57 -19.81
C TYR A 115 -4.54 3.19 -19.44
N GLY A 116 -5.38 2.51 -18.64
CA GLY A 116 -6.53 3.12 -17.96
C GLY A 116 -6.10 3.62 -16.58
N GLY A 117 -6.74 4.70 -16.09
CA GLY A 117 -6.46 5.27 -14.77
C GLY A 117 -6.34 4.19 -13.69
N PHE A 118 -5.38 4.35 -12.76
CA PHE A 118 -4.96 3.29 -11.84
C PHE A 118 -6.14 2.74 -11.03
N ASP A 119 -6.61 1.56 -11.42
CA ASP A 119 -7.57 0.75 -10.67
C ASP A 119 -6.86 0.09 -9.49
N ILE A 120 -6.50 0.87 -8.46
CA ILE A 120 -6.26 0.26 -7.16
C ILE A 120 -7.56 0.35 -6.37
N LEU A 121 -8.22 -0.80 -6.30
CA LEU A 121 -9.46 -1.02 -5.58
C LEU A 121 -9.21 -0.99 -4.07
N ILE A 122 -9.76 0.02 -3.41
CA ILE A 122 -10.01 0.08 -1.96
C ILE A 122 -11.48 -0.35 -1.73
N GLY A 123 -11.79 -1.31 -0.86
CA GLY A 123 -13.12 -1.94 -0.73
C GLY A 123 -14.25 -1.05 -0.15
N LYS A 124 -15.52 -1.47 0.03
CA LYS A 124 -16.24 -2.75 -0.20
C LYS A 124 -17.79 -2.54 -0.33
N LEU A 125 -18.39 -3.36 -1.22
CA LEU A 125 -19.76 -3.96 -1.34
C LEU A 125 -21.08 -3.24 -0.95
N VAL A 126 -22.07 -3.33 -1.86
CA VAL A 126 -23.47 -3.65 -1.51
C VAL A 126 -23.95 -4.82 -2.38
N HIS A 127 -24.39 -5.91 -1.74
CA HIS A 127 -25.28 -6.89 -2.35
C HIS A 127 -26.69 -6.58 -1.82
N GLU A 128 -27.54 -5.99 -2.65
CA GLU A 128 -28.99 -6.04 -2.40
C GLU A 128 -29.50 -7.38 -2.88
N GLY A 129 -30.17 -8.13 -2.00
CA GLY A 129 -30.86 -9.35 -2.38
C GLY A 129 -31.05 -10.37 -1.26
N SER A 130 -32.17 -10.23 -0.56
CA SER A 130 -32.87 -11.29 0.20
C SER A 130 -32.47 -11.53 1.67
N HIS A 131 -33.49 -11.33 2.50
CA HIS A 131 -33.60 -11.64 3.92
C HIS A 131 -33.14 -13.07 4.29
N VAL A 132 -32.06 -13.21 5.06
CA VAL A 132 -31.98 -14.15 6.21
C VAL A 132 -30.99 -13.60 7.24
N LYS A 133 -31.40 -13.55 8.51
CA LYS A 133 -30.55 -13.17 9.64
C LYS A 133 -29.47 -14.25 9.86
N SER A 134 -28.21 -13.96 9.53
CA SER A 134 -27.05 -14.65 10.10
C SER A 134 -25.97 -13.65 10.51
N LYS A 135 -25.70 -13.55 11.81
CA LYS A 135 -24.57 -12.80 12.39
C LYS A 135 -23.26 -13.46 11.96
N LYS A 136 -22.68 -13.04 10.84
CA LYS A 136 -21.24 -13.19 10.53
C LYS A 136 -20.79 -11.96 9.76
N GLN A 137 -20.23 -11.01 10.49
CA GLN A 137 -19.58 -9.83 9.91
C GLN A 137 -18.28 -10.30 9.25
N LYS A 138 -18.32 -10.48 7.92
CA LYS A 138 -17.13 -10.76 7.10
C LYS A 138 -16.33 -9.46 7.04
N CYS A 139 -15.44 -9.24 8.01
CA CYS A 139 -14.52 -8.10 7.99
C CYS A 139 -13.59 -8.27 6.79
N GLU A 140 -13.85 -7.47 5.76
CA GLU A 140 -12.85 -7.20 4.74
C GLU A 140 -11.94 -6.12 5.29
N VAL A 141 -10.69 -6.22 4.91
CA VAL A 141 -9.64 -5.31 5.34
C VAL A 141 -9.29 -4.55 4.08
N ASP A 142 -9.39 -3.23 4.12
CA ASP A 142 -9.15 -2.40 2.96
C ASP A 142 -7.70 -1.90 2.94
N VAL A 143 -7.24 -1.38 1.79
CA VAL A 143 -5.94 -0.73 1.63
C VAL A 143 -6.17 0.66 1.10
N GLY A 144 -5.78 1.70 1.82
CA GLY A 144 -5.92 3.09 1.39
C GLY A 144 -5.11 3.38 0.12
N VAL A 145 -5.67 4.14 -0.82
CA VAL A 145 -5.02 4.54 -2.07
C VAL A 145 -5.30 6.01 -2.34
N THR A 146 -4.24 6.73 -2.72
CA THR A 146 -4.30 8.11 -3.18
C THR A 146 -3.76 8.15 -4.60
N VAL A 147 -4.61 8.55 -5.55
CA VAL A 147 -4.24 8.72 -6.96
C VAL A 147 -4.01 10.20 -7.25
N VAL A 148 -2.89 10.52 -7.86
CA VAL A 148 -2.59 11.88 -8.33
C VAL A 148 -3.37 12.13 -9.64
N PRO A 149 -4.33 13.08 -9.66
CA PRO A 149 -5.08 13.42 -10.88
C PRO A 149 -4.20 14.19 -11.86
N GLU A 150 -4.50 14.07 -13.16
CA GLU A 150 -3.80 14.85 -14.18
C GLU A 150 -4.14 16.35 -14.02
N SER A 151 -3.13 17.22 -14.05
CA SER A 151 -3.39 18.62 -14.38
C SER A 151 -3.93 18.67 -15.81
N SER A 152 -5.24 18.87 -15.97
CA SER A 152 -5.82 19.16 -17.27
C SER A 152 -5.34 20.56 -17.68
N ASP A 153 -4.29 20.61 -18.51
CA ASP A 153 -3.98 21.81 -19.29
C ASP A 153 -5.20 22.06 -20.19
N THR A 154 -6.13 22.87 -19.68
CA THR A 154 -7.30 23.29 -20.43
C THR A 154 -6.81 24.42 -21.32
N ASP A 155 -6.68 24.12 -22.61
CA ASP A 155 -6.43 25.08 -23.69
C ASP A 155 -7.42 26.25 -23.55
N SER A 156 -6.94 27.37 -23.00
CA SER A 156 -7.64 28.65 -23.10
C SER A 156 -7.03 29.41 -24.27
N SER A 157 -7.69 29.29 -25.42
CA SER A 157 -7.47 30.10 -26.61
C SER A 157 -7.51 31.61 -26.30
N GLY A 158 -6.46 32.32 -26.69
CA GLY A 158 -6.41 33.77 -26.79
C GLY A 158 -5.24 34.16 -27.70
N GLU A 159 -5.56 34.78 -28.83
CA GLU A 159 -4.68 35.03 -29.98
C GLU A 159 -3.53 36.04 -29.73
N ASP A 160 -2.55 35.96 -30.64
CA ASP A 160 -1.53 36.94 -31.05
C ASP A 160 -0.25 37.15 -30.20
N SER A 161 0.86 36.57 -30.69
CA SER A 161 1.87 37.31 -31.47
C SER A 161 3.18 36.52 -31.60
N ASP A 162 3.71 36.46 -32.82
CA ASP A 162 4.98 35.87 -33.19
C ASP A 162 6.17 36.36 -32.34
N ASN A 163 6.89 35.45 -31.68
CA ASN A 163 8.36 35.51 -31.71
C ASN A 163 9.07 34.20 -31.37
N ASN A 164 10.15 34.00 -32.11
CA ASN A 164 11.05 32.87 -32.18
C ASN A 164 11.69 32.52 -30.83
N GLY A 165 11.58 31.27 -30.39
CA GLY A 165 12.30 30.76 -29.22
C GLY A 165 11.87 29.34 -28.87
N LEU A 166 12.80 28.39 -28.93
CA LEU A 166 12.65 27.01 -28.48
C LEU A 166 12.04 26.96 -27.07
N SER A 167 10.71 26.84 -26.95
CA SER A 167 10.09 26.52 -25.67
C SER A 167 10.31 25.03 -25.45
N GLN A 168 11.38 24.71 -24.73
CA GLN A 168 11.41 23.51 -23.91
C GLN A 168 10.15 23.56 -23.04
N THR A 169 9.13 22.78 -23.41
CA THR A 169 8.02 22.48 -22.52
C THR A 169 8.65 21.77 -21.33
N GLU A 170 8.90 22.52 -20.26
CA GLU A 170 9.27 21.97 -18.97
C GLU A 170 8.06 21.14 -18.54
N VAL A 171 8.12 19.83 -18.80
CA VAL A 171 7.16 18.86 -18.29
C VAL A 171 7.37 18.89 -16.78
N LYS A 172 6.57 19.72 -16.08
CA LYS A 172 6.51 19.65 -14.62
C LYS A 172 6.13 18.21 -14.30
N ALA A 173 7.08 17.49 -13.72
CA ALA A 173 6.83 16.14 -13.26
C ALA A 173 5.70 16.23 -12.22
N ASP A 174 4.61 15.54 -12.50
CA ASP A 174 3.43 15.44 -11.64
C ASP A 174 3.81 14.55 -10.44
N ASP A 175 4.67 15.11 -9.60
CA ASP A 175 5.42 14.37 -8.57
C ASP A 175 4.52 14.13 -7.37
N LEU A 176 4.54 12.89 -6.87
CA LEU A 176 3.87 12.47 -5.64
C LEU A 176 4.17 13.42 -4.46
N ASN A 177 5.34 14.08 -4.52
CA ASN A 177 5.79 15.14 -3.63
C ASN A 177 4.72 16.21 -3.31
N ASN A 178 3.95 16.65 -4.30
CA ASN A 178 2.92 17.68 -4.10
C ASN A 178 1.72 17.18 -3.28
N HIS A 179 1.54 15.86 -3.20
CA HIS A 179 0.43 15.21 -2.50
C HIS A 179 0.86 14.49 -1.22
N LEU A 180 2.14 14.57 -0.83
CA LEU A 180 2.67 13.86 0.34
C LEU A 180 1.93 14.23 1.63
N SER A 181 1.63 15.52 1.86
CA SER A 181 0.88 15.95 3.04
C SER A 181 -0.48 15.26 3.14
N GLN A 182 -1.18 15.16 2.01
CA GLN A 182 -2.48 14.47 1.94
C GLN A 182 -2.32 12.96 2.16
N LEU A 183 -1.30 12.35 1.56
CA LEU A 183 -1.02 10.92 1.67
C LEU A 183 -0.62 10.51 3.10
N PHE A 184 0.25 11.28 3.77
CA PHE A 184 0.61 11.07 5.17
C PHE A 184 -0.61 11.17 6.07
N SER A 185 -1.41 12.21 5.87
CA SER A 185 -2.68 12.37 6.56
C SER A 185 -3.53 11.12 6.34
N GLN A 186 -3.89 10.80 5.10
CA GLN A 186 -4.79 9.69 4.76
C GLN A 186 -4.33 8.37 5.37
N THR A 187 -3.03 8.08 5.33
CA THR A 187 -2.44 6.89 5.94
C THR A 187 -2.68 6.84 7.46
N ILE A 188 -2.53 7.97 8.17
CA ILE A 188 -2.78 8.05 9.61
C ILE A 188 -4.24 7.72 9.93
N VAL A 189 -5.21 8.41 9.30
CA VAL A 189 -6.65 8.14 9.50
C VAL A 189 -6.99 6.70 9.17
N PHE A 190 -6.52 6.25 8.02
CA PHE A 190 -6.86 4.93 7.52
C PHE A 190 -6.39 3.84 8.46
N SER A 191 -5.19 3.99 9.06
CA SER A 191 -4.68 3.07 10.07
C SER A 191 -5.55 3.02 11.33
N PHE A 192 -6.02 4.16 11.85
CA PHE A 192 -6.92 4.19 13.00
C PHE A 192 -8.26 3.50 12.68
N TYR A 193 -8.84 3.80 11.53
CA TYR A 193 -10.09 3.19 11.08
C TYR A 193 -9.97 1.68 10.90
N GLU A 194 -8.97 1.21 10.16
CA GLU A 194 -8.75 -0.22 9.94
C GLU A 194 -8.48 -0.97 11.24
N LYS A 195 -7.71 -0.38 12.17
CA LYS A 195 -7.41 -1.01 13.46
C LYS A 195 -8.63 -1.07 14.38
N LYS A 196 -9.53 -0.08 14.31
CA LYS A 196 -10.85 -0.11 14.98
C LYS A 196 -11.72 -1.24 14.42
N CYS A 197 -11.78 -1.40 13.09
CA CYS A 197 -12.56 -2.45 12.44
C CYS A 197 -11.95 -3.85 12.59
N ASN A 198 -10.62 -3.92 12.64
CA ASN A 198 -9.83 -5.15 12.64
C ASN A 198 -8.69 -5.07 13.67
N PRO A 199 -8.96 -5.28 14.98
CA PRO A 199 -7.97 -5.09 16.04
C PRO A 199 -6.73 -6.00 15.98
N ALA A 200 -6.79 -7.08 15.19
CA ALA A 200 -5.67 -8.00 14.99
C ALA A 200 -4.60 -7.47 14.02
N LEU A 201 -4.85 -6.36 13.33
CA LEU A 201 -3.88 -5.78 12.40
C LEU A 201 -2.74 -5.09 13.15
N ASN A 202 -1.51 -5.46 12.82
CA ASN A 202 -0.32 -4.86 13.41
C ASN A 202 -0.04 -3.49 12.77
N ILE A 203 0.16 -3.48 11.46
CA ILE A 203 0.53 -2.32 10.66
C ILE A 203 -0.44 -2.20 9.48
N VAL A 204 -0.89 -0.99 9.16
CA VAL A 204 -1.85 -0.75 8.09
C VAL A 204 -1.15 -0.05 6.93
N PRO A 205 -1.19 -0.64 5.71
CA PRO A 205 -0.62 -0.01 4.54
C PRO A 205 -1.55 1.03 3.91
N SER A 206 -0.95 1.94 3.16
CA SER A 206 -1.59 2.82 2.19
C SER A 206 -0.67 3.02 0.99
N ILE A 207 -1.23 3.39 -0.15
CA ILE A 207 -0.53 3.44 -1.42
C ILE A 207 -0.71 4.83 -2.05
N GLY A 208 0.40 5.51 -2.34
CA GLY A 208 0.41 6.69 -3.21
C GLY A 208 0.76 6.29 -4.64
N VAL A 209 -0.05 6.70 -5.62
CA VAL A 209 0.16 6.33 -7.03
C VAL A 209 0.12 7.53 -7.96
N SER A 210 1.11 7.59 -8.84
CA SER A 210 1.16 8.47 -10.00
C SER A 210 1.19 7.64 -11.29
N LYS A 211 1.23 8.32 -12.44
CA LYS A 211 1.36 7.69 -13.77
C LYS A 211 2.55 6.77 -13.93
N THR A 212 3.62 7.04 -13.19
CA THR A 212 4.92 6.43 -13.43
C THR A 212 5.49 5.78 -12.20
N HIS A 213 4.99 6.11 -11.00
CA HIS A 213 5.54 5.64 -9.74
C HIS A 213 4.45 5.26 -8.73
N ILE A 214 4.85 4.42 -7.78
CA ILE A 214 4.08 4.02 -6.60
C ILE A 214 4.95 4.19 -5.36
N GLN A 215 4.34 4.58 -4.25
CA GLN A 215 5.00 4.63 -2.94
C GLN A 215 4.11 3.96 -1.90
N PHE A 216 4.71 3.11 -1.08
CA PHE A 216 4.02 2.42 -0.01
C PHE A 216 4.25 3.14 1.30
N HIS A 217 3.15 3.37 2.01
CA HIS A 217 3.13 3.99 3.33
C HIS A 217 2.56 3.00 4.31
N PHE A 218 3.08 2.98 5.52
CA PHE A 218 2.62 2.08 6.56
C PHE A 218 2.56 2.84 7.87
N TYR A 219 1.43 2.76 8.55
CA TYR A 219 1.29 3.34 9.87
C TYR A 219 0.74 2.30 10.85
N ASP A 220 1.44 2.13 11.96
CA ASP A 220 0.96 1.42 13.14
C ASP A 220 0.46 2.46 14.15
N SER A 221 -0.85 2.70 14.15
CA SER A 221 -1.53 3.64 15.04
C SER A 221 -1.53 3.23 16.51
N GLN A 222 -1.15 1.99 16.85
CA GLN A 222 -1.04 1.58 18.26
C GLN A 222 0.33 1.94 18.80
N ASN A 223 1.37 1.63 18.03
CA ASN A 223 2.74 1.89 18.41
C ASN A 223 3.24 3.27 17.98
N ASP A 224 2.45 4.04 17.24
CA ASP A 224 2.80 5.35 16.68
C ASP A 224 4.10 5.27 15.85
N ILE A 225 4.11 4.39 14.83
CA ILE A 225 5.26 4.16 13.95
C ILE A 225 4.82 4.36 12.50
N TYR A 226 5.51 5.24 11.78
CA TYR A 226 5.27 5.51 10.37
C TYR A 226 6.48 5.11 9.53
N LEU A 227 6.26 4.29 8.51
CA LEU A 227 7.27 3.88 7.53
C LEU A 227 6.83 4.29 6.13
N ALA A 228 7.76 4.79 5.32
CA ALA A 228 7.52 5.04 3.89
C ALA A 228 8.58 4.33 3.05
N SER A 229 8.16 3.72 1.95
CA SER A 229 9.08 3.22 0.93
C SER A 229 9.68 4.38 0.14
N LYS A 230 10.79 4.12 -0.53
CA LYS A 230 11.16 4.93 -1.69
C LYS A 230 10.08 4.84 -2.77
N GLU A 231 10.02 5.86 -3.62
CA GLU A 231 9.21 5.79 -4.83
C GLU A 231 9.73 4.69 -5.74
N MET A 232 8.82 3.86 -6.21
CA MET A 232 9.10 2.73 -7.07
C MET A 232 8.53 2.98 -8.45
N PRO A 233 9.34 2.91 -9.52
CA PRO A 233 8.82 3.04 -10.87
C PRO A 233 7.90 1.86 -11.22
N LEU A 234 6.76 2.17 -11.84
CA LEU A 234 5.80 1.19 -12.33
C LEU A 234 6.32 0.48 -13.59
N PHE A 235 7.07 1.20 -14.43
CA PHE A 235 7.52 0.73 -15.73
C PHE A 235 9.04 0.82 -15.88
N TYR A 236 9.62 -0.09 -16.64
CA TYR A 236 10.95 0.05 -17.21
C TYR A 236 10.93 1.05 -18.38
N LYS A 237 12.11 1.47 -18.87
CA LYS A 237 12.23 2.42 -20.00
C LYS A 237 11.54 1.93 -21.28
N ASN A 238 11.48 0.62 -21.48
CA ASN A 238 10.79 -0.05 -22.60
C ASN A 238 9.27 -0.19 -22.39
N LYS A 239 8.71 0.45 -21.35
CA LYS A 239 7.28 0.44 -20.98
C LYS A 239 6.74 -0.92 -20.49
N THR A 240 7.60 -1.89 -20.18
CA THR A 240 7.15 -3.11 -19.49
C THR A 240 7.04 -2.89 -17.99
N LEU A 241 6.15 -3.60 -17.31
CA LEU A 241 5.98 -3.48 -15.87
C LEU A 241 7.25 -3.90 -15.13
N GLN A 242 7.56 -3.18 -14.04
CA GLN A 242 8.59 -3.60 -13.11
C GLN A 242 8.07 -4.71 -12.20
N ILE A 243 8.53 -5.93 -12.43
CA ILE A 243 8.13 -7.10 -11.63
C ILE A 243 8.37 -6.89 -10.12
N PRO A 244 9.48 -6.27 -9.65
CA PRO A 244 9.62 -5.96 -8.22
C PRO A 244 8.49 -5.08 -7.68
N THR A 245 8.07 -4.07 -8.45
CA THR A 245 6.94 -3.19 -8.10
C THR A 245 5.63 -3.94 -8.05
N VAL A 246 5.41 -4.86 -8.99
CA VAL A 246 4.23 -5.75 -8.99
C VAL A 246 4.21 -6.64 -7.75
N ILE A 247 5.33 -7.31 -7.43
CA ILE A 247 5.40 -8.20 -6.26
C ILE A 247 5.21 -7.39 -4.98
N ALA A 248 5.84 -6.22 -4.85
CA ALA A 248 5.66 -5.35 -3.69
C ALA A 248 4.19 -4.93 -3.53
N THR A 249 3.54 -4.51 -4.63
CA THR A 249 2.10 -4.18 -4.64
C THR A 249 1.26 -5.38 -4.20
N TRP A 250 1.55 -6.58 -4.71
CA TRP A 250 0.86 -7.80 -4.32
C TRP A 250 1.01 -8.12 -2.83
N LEU A 251 2.21 -7.98 -2.28
CA LEU A 251 2.47 -8.17 -0.85
C LEU A 251 1.61 -7.22 -0.01
N VAL A 252 1.52 -5.95 -0.42
CA VAL A 252 0.72 -4.92 0.25
C VAL A 252 -0.77 -5.21 0.18
N LEU A 253 -1.30 -5.55 -0.99
CA LEU A 253 -2.72 -5.88 -1.16
C LEU A 253 -3.12 -7.12 -0.35
N ASN A 254 -2.17 -8.02 -0.08
CA ASN A 254 -2.38 -9.24 0.70
C ASN A 254 -1.80 -9.17 2.13
N TYR A 255 -1.57 -7.96 2.66
CA TYR A 255 -0.83 -7.75 3.91
C TYR A 255 -1.41 -8.49 5.11
N LYS A 256 -2.74 -8.63 5.22
CA LYS A 256 -3.38 -9.37 6.32
C LYS A 256 -2.89 -10.82 6.46
N HIS A 257 -2.46 -11.42 5.34
CA HIS A 257 -1.96 -12.79 5.30
C HIS A 257 -0.43 -12.86 5.28
N LEU A 258 0.21 -11.87 4.65
CA LEU A 258 1.64 -11.90 4.31
C LEU A 258 2.52 -11.00 5.19
N SER A 259 1.92 -9.99 5.84
CA SER A 259 2.63 -9.11 6.76
C SER A 259 2.92 -9.83 8.07
N SER A 260 4.07 -9.50 8.66
CA SER A 260 4.45 -9.90 10.01
C SER A 260 4.42 -8.72 10.98
N GLY A 261 4.02 -7.53 10.53
CA GLY A 261 4.04 -6.30 11.31
C GLY A 261 5.43 -5.69 11.45
N VAL A 262 5.52 -4.69 12.33
CA VAL A 262 6.77 -4.00 12.66
C VAL A 262 7.69 -4.94 13.46
N THR A 263 8.99 -4.93 13.17
CA THR A 263 9.97 -5.71 13.94
C THR A 263 10.40 -4.95 15.19
N LYS A 264 10.87 -5.66 16.23
CA LYS A 264 11.40 -5.04 17.46
C LYS A 264 12.50 -4.00 17.20
N ASN A 265 13.31 -4.19 16.16
CA ASN A 265 14.34 -3.23 15.80
C ASN A 265 13.73 -1.90 15.36
N ILE A 266 12.68 -1.95 14.54
CA ILE A 266 11.96 -0.76 14.09
C ILE A 266 11.20 -0.11 15.27
N GLU A 267 10.59 -0.90 16.14
CA GLU A 267 9.91 -0.39 17.34
C GLU A 267 10.83 0.41 18.27
N ASN A 268 12.11 0.03 18.33
CA ASN A 268 13.10 0.65 19.18
C ASN A 268 13.68 1.96 18.61
N GLU A 269 13.42 2.31 17.35
CA GLU A 269 13.92 3.54 16.73
C GLU A 269 13.27 4.81 17.32
N GLY A 270 12.06 4.67 17.84
CA GLY A 270 11.29 5.76 18.42
C GLY A 270 9.90 5.87 17.82
N LYS A 271 9.22 6.96 18.19
CA LYS A 271 7.83 7.21 17.80
C LYS A 271 7.77 8.23 16.67
N PHE A 272 6.83 8.04 15.77
CA PHE A 272 6.44 9.00 14.75
C PHE A 272 6.02 10.33 15.40
N GLY A 273 5.28 10.28 16.51
CA GLY A 273 4.97 11.43 17.35
C GLY A 273 3.58 12.01 17.14
N PHE A 274 2.69 11.34 16.38
CA PHE A 274 1.32 11.80 16.20
C PHE A 274 0.57 11.86 17.53
N HIS A 275 0.68 10.81 18.36
CA HIS A 275 0.01 10.74 19.66
C HIS A 275 0.41 11.89 20.59
N SER A 276 1.66 12.35 20.49
CA SER A 276 2.20 13.44 21.31
C SER A 276 1.89 14.85 20.79
N GLN A 277 1.57 14.98 19.50
CA GLN A 277 1.42 16.30 18.86
C GLN A 277 -0.03 16.77 18.73
N ILE A 278 -1.00 15.86 18.79
CA ILE A 278 -2.42 16.23 18.76
C ILE A 278 -3.01 16.31 20.16
N PHE A 279 -4.09 17.09 20.30
CA PHE A 279 -4.84 17.17 21.56
C PHE A 279 -5.42 15.81 21.94
N SER A 280 -5.46 15.52 23.24
CA SER A 280 -5.93 14.23 23.76
C SER A 280 -7.39 13.95 23.38
N GLU A 281 -8.24 14.97 23.31
CA GLU A 281 -9.62 14.85 22.84
C GLU A 281 -9.67 14.43 21.37
N SER A 282 -8.81 14.99 20.53
CA SER A 282 -8.70 14.60 19.13
C SER A 282 -8.23 13.15 19.01
N LEU A 283 -7.19 12.76 19.75
CA LEU A 283 -6.68 11.39 19.72
C LEU A 283 -7.75 10.36 20.10
N HIS A 284 -8.59 10.66 21.09
CA HIS A 284 -9.73 9.81 21.45
C HIS A 284 -10.69 9.60 20.27
N LEU A 285 -10.95 10.64 19.48
CA LEU A 285 -11.80 10.52 18.29
C LEU A 285 -11.18 9.56 17.27
N TYR A 286 -9.88 9.65 17.01
CA TYR A 286 -9.19 8.70 16.12
C TYR A 286 -9.30 7.25 16.64
N GLN A 287 -9.09 7.05 17.94
CA GLN A 287 -9.06 5.72 18.54
C GLN A 287 -10.44 5.05 18.61
N ASN A 288 -11.49 5.84 18.89
CA ASN A 288 -12.79 5.29 19.26
C ASN A 288 -13.92 5.69 18.30
N ASP A 289 -13.90 6.91 17.80
CA ASP A 289 -15.06 7.54 17.14
C ASP A 289 -14.85 7.77 15.64
N ILE A 290 -13.72 7.31 15.08
CA ILE A 290 -13.42 7.50 13.67
C ILE A 290 -14.41 6.74 12.79
N GLU A 291 -14.93 7.43 11.78
CA GLU A 291 -15.89 6.93 10.81
C GLU A 291 -15.51 7.42 9.41
N MET A 292 -15.64 6.56 8.41
CA MET A 292 -15.42 6.93 7.02
C MET A 292 -16.72 7.53 6.45
N SER A 293 -16.72 8.80 6.04
CA SER A 293 -17.83 9.38 5.28
C SER A 293 -17.73 8.95 3.81
N ILE A 294 -18.45 7.90 3.40
CA ILE A 294 -18.38 7.36 2.03
C ILE A 294 -19.48 7.99 1.16
N THR A 295 -19.08 8.67 0.09
CA THR A 295 -19.94 8.98 -1.07
C THR A 295 -19.20 8.73 -2.39
N VAL A 296 -18.69 7.51 -2.62
CA VAL A 296 -18.41 7.01 -3.99
C VAL A 296 -18.55 5.49 -3.97
N LYS A 297 -19.31 4.91 -4.90
CA LYS A 297 -19.40 3.46 -5.11
C LYS A 297 -18.32 3.04 -6.12
N PRO A 298 -17.33 2.22 -5.74
CA PRO A 298 -16.35 1.66 -6.68
C PRO A 298 -16.96 0.46 -7.43
N GLU A 299 -16.62 0.31 -8.71
CA GLU A 299 -16.79 -0.95 -9.43
C GLU A 299 -15.69 -1.94 -9.01
N THR A 300 -16.03 -3.22 -8.92
CA THR A 300 -15.13 -4.26 -8.37
C THR A 300 -14.85 -5.35 -9.40
N PHE A 301 -13.62 -5.88 -9.39
CA PHE A 301 -13.29 -7.17 -9.99
C PHE A 301 -13.21 -8.24 -8.90
N LEU A 302 -13.98 -9.33 -9.06
CA LEU A 302 -14.04 -10.45 -8.12
C LEU A 302 -12.79 -11.35 -8.26
N LEU A 303 -11.87 -11.25 -7.31
CA LEU A 303 -10.94 -12.36 -6.99
C LEU A 303 -11.61 -13.22 -5.90
N SER A 304 -12.61 -14.00 -6.30
CA SER A 304 -13.24 -14.98 -5.41
C SER A 304 -12.25 -16.10 -5.08
N ALA A 305 -11.66 -16.03 -3.90
CA ALA A 305 -11.22 -17.19 -3.14
C ALA A 305 -12.33 -17.67 -2.19
N ASP A 306 -13.60 -17.57 -2.59
CA ASP A 306 -14.69 -18.14 -1.79
C ASP A 306 -14.64 -19.67 -1.90
N CYS A 307 -14.36 -20.27 -0.74
CA CYS A 307 -14.39 -21.70 -0.50
C CYS A 307 -15.77 -22.27 -0.86
N TYR A 308 -15.88 -23.01 -1.95
CA TYR A 308 -16.89 -24.05 -2.03
C TYR A 308 -16.46 -25.15 -1.07
N ALA A 309 -16.93 -25.06 0.18
CA ALA A 309 -17.17 -26.28 0.93
C ALA A 309 -18.27 -27.01 0.15
N THR A 310 -17.88 -28.01 -0.63
CA THR A 310 -18.84 -28.97 -1.19
C THR A 310 -19.68 -29.48 -0.01
N PRO A 311 -21.01 -29.32 -0.02
CA PRO A 311 -21.82 -30.07 0.91
C PRO A 311 -21.62 -31.53 0.54
N VAL A 312 -20.97 -32.28 1.44
CA VAL A 312 -21.06 -33.73 1.41
C VAL A 312 -22.53 -34.03 1.65
N LEU A 313 -23.24 -34.33 0.57
CA LEU A 313 -24.54 -34.98 0.65
C LEU A 313 -24.30 -36.30 1.37
N SER A 314 -24.70 -36.37 2.63
CA SER A 314 -25.07 -37.64 3.25
C SER A 314 -26.25 -38.17 2.46
N THR A 315 -25.98 -39.10 1.56
CA THR A 315 -26.99 -40.06 1.13
C THR A 315 -27.19 -41.02 2.29
N ASP A 316 -28.16 -40.72 3.14
CA ASP A 316 -28.91 -41.78 3.80
C ASP A 316 -29.80 -42.40 2.72
N ASP A 317 -29.43 -43.62 2.31
CA ASP A 317 -30.30 -44.78 2.04
C ASP A 317 -29.43 -46.04 1.90
#